data_AF-A0A6A0BD13-F1
#
_entry.id   AF-A0A6A0BD13-F1
#
_cell.length_a   1.000
_cell.length_b   1.000
_cell.length_c   1.000
_cell.angle_alpha   90.00
_cell.angle_beta   90.00
_cell.angle_gamma   90.00
#
_symmetry.space_group_name_H-M   'P 1'
#
loop_
_entity.id
_entity.type
_entity.pdbx_description
1 polymer ?
#
loop_
_entity_poly.entity_id
_entity_poly.type
_entity_poly.pdbx_seq_one_letter_code
_entity_poly.pdbx_strand_id
1 'polypeptide(L)'
;MISFSKREDLNPIVKTALFHAQFETIHPFVDGNGRTGRTLIHRMLKSEQILLSVTLPVSSGLLANIESYMAAIKDYQNGNPLLIIVQISEALKLAVSIGTKISQKIDKTLDTWMVTIDQRRNKNLVNLLYLLVENPVVNSQLLSEKMGISLRTVNNLLNRAKEYQIIRQIGTEKRGIYYQSDEIISIFDEISDTKGLYRLFS
;
A
#
# COMPACT_ATOMS: atom_id res chain seq x y z
N MET A 1 -1.97 24.74 -15.58
CA MET A 1 -1.95 23.48 -14.81
C MET A 1 -1.39 23.66 -13.40
N ILE A 2 -0.16 24.18 -13.22
CA ILE A 2 0.43 24.43 -11.88
C ILE A 2 -0.36 25.49 -11.08
N SER A 3 -0.87 26.53 -11.75
CA SER A 3 -1.78 27.50 -11.12
C SER A 3 -3.08 26.84 -10.63
N PHE A 4 -3.64 25.94 -11.45
CA PHE A 4 -4.85 25.20 -11.12
C PHE A 4 -4.67 24.27 -9.91
N SER A 5 -3.52 23.60 -9.77
CA SER A 5 -3.28 22.72 -8.61
C SER A 5 -3.21 23.46 -7.27
N LYS A 6 -3.03 24.78 -7.27
CA LYS A 6 -3.00 25.63 -6.07
C LYS A 6 -4.37 26.18 -5.68
N ARG A 7 -5.43 25.90 -6.43
CA ARG A 7 -6.79 26.33 -6.12
C ARG A 7 -7.31 25.62 -4.87
N GLU A 8 -7.97 26.36 -3.99
CA GLU A 8 -8.58 25.83 -2.75
C GLU A 8 -10.12 25.90 -2.78
N ASP A 9 -10.70 26.48 -3.83
CA ASP A 9 -12.14 26.67 -4.02
C ASP A 9 -12.84 25.45 -4.67
N LEU A 10 -12.11 24.37 -4.92
CA LEU A 10 -12.65 23.13 -5.49
C LEU A 10 -12.54 21.99 -4.47
N ASN A 11 -13.53 21.10 -4.49
CA ASN A 11 -13.42 19.82 -3.80
C ASN A 11 -12.11 19.12 -4.22
N PRO A 12 -11.28 18.62 -3.28
CA PRO A 12 -9.96 18.14 -3.65
C PRO A 12 -9.97 16.90 -4.55
N ILE A 13 -11.00 16.06 -4.50
CA ILE A 13 -11.18 14.90 -5.40
C ILE A 13 -11.44 15.41 -6.82
N VAL A 14 -12.34 16.37 -6.98
CA VAL A 14 -12.64 17.00 -8.27
C VAL A 14 -11.39 17.68 -8.84
N LYS A 15 -10.70 18.48 -8.02
CA LYS A 15 -9.44 19.15 -8.42
C LYS A 15 -8.39 18.14 -8.89
N THR A 16 -8.21 17.06 -8.15
CA THR A 16 -7.27 15.99 -8.50
C THR A 16 -7.67 15.31 -9.81
N ALA A 17 -8.96 15.05 -10.01
CA ALA A 17 -9.44 14.40 -11.22
C ALA A 17 -9.24 15.23 -12.48
N LEU A 18 -9.59 16.52 -12.41
CA LEU A 18 -9.38 17.45 -13.51
C LEU A 18 -7.90 17.63 -13.81
N PHE A 19 -7.07 17.78 -12.78
CA PHE A 19 -5.63 17.90 -12.95
C PHE A 19 -5.04 16.66 -13.61
N HIS A 20 -5.45 15.46 -13.17
CA HIS A 20 -4.97 14.20 -13.73
C HIS A 20 -5.38 14.03 -15.20
N ALA A 21 -6.65 14.29 -15.53
CA ALA A 21 -7.15 14.24 -16.91
C ALA A 21 -6.38 15.20 -17.83
N GLN A 22 -6.14 16.43 -17.34
CA GLN A 22 -5.37 17.43 -18.07
C GLN A 22 -3.91 17.01 -18.28
N PHE A 23 -3.29 16.40 -17.26
CA PHE A 23 -1.92 15.90 -17.35
C PHE A 23 -1.81 14.79 -18.41
N GLU A 24 -2.71 13.80 -18.37
CA GLU A 24 -2.75 12.71 -19.36
C GLU A 24 -3.01 13.23 -20.78
N THR A 25 -3.83 14.30 -20.91
CA THR A 25 -4.12 14.96 -22.19
C THR A 25 -2.93 15.72 -22.77
N ILE A 26 -2.18 16.45 -21.93
CA ILE A 26 -0.97 17.16 -22.38
C ILE A 26 0.12 16.18 -22.79
N HIS A 27 0.21 15.05 -22.07
CA HIS A 27 1.19 13.99 -22.33
C HIS A 27 2.64 14.52 -22.44
N PRO A 28 3.16 15.21 -21.40
CA PRO A 28 4.34 16.06 -21.52
C PRO A 28 5.68 15.31 -21.66
N PHE A 29 5.71 14.00 -21.42
CA PHE A 29 6.93 13.19 -21.47
C PHE A 29 6.94 12.22 -22.65
N VAL A 30 8.14 11.77 -23.06
CA VAL A 30 8.30 10.76 -24.12
C VAL A 30 7.80 9.38 -23.68
N ASP A 31 7.99 9.03 -22.41
CA ASP A 31 7.45 7.82 -21.77
C ASP A 31 7.14 8.11 -20.30
N GLY A 32 6.32 7.26 -19.69
CA GLY A 32 6.06 7.25 -18.25
C GLY A 32 4.93 8.17 -17.82
N ASN A 33 4.22 8.83 -18.75
CA ASN A 33 3.09 9.73 -18.44
C ASN A 33 2.08 9.05 -17.52
N GLY A 34 1.57 7.87 -17.87
CA GLY A 34 0.60 7.18 -17.02
C GLY A 34 1.10 6.84 -15.61
N ARG A 35 2.41 6.58 -15.42
CA ARG A 35 3.00 6.33 -14.08
C ARG A 35 3.12 7.64 -13.30
N THR A 36 3.58 8.69 -13.95
CA THR A 36 3.71 10.02 -13.36
C THR A 36 2.35 10.62 -13.01
N GLY A 37 1.35 10.52 -13.89
CA GLY A 37 0.00 11.02 -13.70
C GLY A 37 -0.66 10.38 -12.48
N ARG A 38 -0.57 9.06 -12.32
CA ARG A 38 -1.09 8.36 -11.14
C ARG A 38 -0.32 8.72 -9.87
N THR A 39 1.01 8.89 -9.95
CA THR A 39 1.81 9.36 -8.81
C THR A 39 1.38 10.76 -8.37
N LEU A 40 1.02 11.64 -9.31
CA LEU A 40 0.52 12.97 -9.02
C LEU A 40 -0.85 12.94 -8.33
N ILE A 41 -1.74 11.99 -8.66
CA ILE A 41 -2.98 11.78 -7.89
C ILE A 41 -2.66 11.55 -6.41
N HIS A 42 -1.76 10.61 -6.10
CA HIS A 42 -1.39 10.31 -4.72
C HIS A 42 -0.79 11.52 -4.01
N ARG A 43 0.08 12.29 -4.69
CA ARG A 43 0.68 13.50 -4.14
C ARG A 43 -0.36 14.56 -3.81
N MET A 44 -1.30 14.83 -4.73
CA MET A 44 -2.33 15.84 -4.54
C MET A 44 -3.29 15.47 -3.41
N LEU A 45 -3.76 14.23 -3.37
CA LEU A 45 -4.65 13.80 -2.28
C LEU A 45 -3.93 13.80 -0.92
N LYS A 46 -2.62 13.52 -0.88
CA LYS A 46 -1.82 13.63 0.34
C LYS A 46 -1.65 15.08 0.80
N SER A 47 -1.38 16.03 -0.11
CA SER A 47 -1.26 17.45 0.27
C SER A 47 -2.57 18.03 0.81
N GLU A 48 -3.70 17.47 0.38
CA GLU A 48 -5.05 17.86 0.80
C GLU A 48 -5.54 17.09 2.04
N GLN A 49 -4.65 16.31 2.69
CA GLN A 49 -4.94 15.53 3.89
C GLN A 49 -6.07 14.48 3.72
N ILE A 50 -6.37 14.07 2.49
CA ILE A 50 -7.35 13.01 2.20
C ILE A 50 -6.72 11.61 2.42
N LEU A 51 -5.42 11.45 2.14
CA LEU A 51 -4.69 10.20 2.35
C LEU A 51 -3.74 10.33 3.55
N LEU A 52 -4.19 9.94 4.74
CA LEU A 52 -3.48 10.20 6.00
C LEU A 52 -2.49 9.11 6.45
N SER A 53 -2.66 7.84 6.06
CA SER A 53 -1.81 6.78 6.65
C SER A 53 -1.56 5.51 5.83
N VAL A 54 -2.11 5.37 4.62
CA VAL A 54 -1.83 4.21 3.76
C VAL A 54 -1.65 4.67 2.33
N THR A 55 -0.68 4.10 1.62
CA THR A 55 -0.65 4.12 0.15
C THR A 55 -1.85 3.35 -0.35
N LEU A 56 -3.00 4.02 -0.40
CA LEU A 56 -4.22 3.46 -0.95
C LEU A 56 -3.97 3.02 -2.40
N PRO A 57 -4.43 1.83 -2.83
CA PRO A 57 -4.21 1.33 -4.18
C PRO A 57 -5.15 2.03 -5.19
N VAL A 58 -5.13 3.36 -5.27
CA VAL A 58 -5.99 4.16 -6.18
C VAL A 58 -5.75 3.77 -7.64
N SER A 59 -4.48 3.52 -7.99
CA SER A 59 -4.11 3.01 -9.32
C SER A 59 -4.83 1.72 -9.68
N SER A 60 -5.07 0.85 -8.70
CA SER A 60 -5.75 -0.40 -8.92
C SER A 60 -7.23 -0.23 -9.22
N GLY A 61 -7.89 0.74 -8.57
CA GLY A 61 -9.24 1.18 -8.91
C GLY A 61 -9.34 1.64 -10.36
N LEU A 62 -8.46 2.56 -10.75
CA LEU A 62 -8.44 3.12 -12.10
C LEU A 62 -8.12 2.09 -13.19
N LEU A 63 -7.19 1.16 -12.90
CA LEU A 63 -6.69 0.20 -13.89
C LEU A 63 -7.44 -1.14 -13.90
N ALA A 64 -8.44 -1.31 -13.04
CA ALA A 64 -9.28 -2.50 -13.09
C ALA A 64 -10.13 -2.57 -14.37
N ASN A 65 -10.58 -1.41 -14.85
CA ASN A 65 -11.22 -1.27 -16.15
C ASN A 65 -10.51 -0.17 -16.95
N ILE A 66 -9.42 -0.56 -17.61
CA ILE A 66 -8.60 0.35 -18.43
C ILE A 66 -9.45 0.99 -19.53
N GLU A 67 -10.40 0.26 -20.13
CA GLU A 67 -11.27 0.78 -21.19
C GLU A 67 -12.14 1.94 -20.69
N SER A 68 -12.77 1.78 -19.53
CA SER A 68 -13.59 2.83 -18.90
C SER A 68 -12.77 4.04 -18.49
N TYR A 69 -11.56 3.81 -17.96
CA TYR A 69 -10.63 4.88 -17.62
C TYR A 69 -10.18 5.68 -18.86
N MET A 70 -9.81 4.99 -19.94
CA MET A 70 -9.42 5.65 -21.20
C MET A 70 -10.60 6.36 -21.86
N ALA A 71 -11.81 5.79 -21.78
CA ALA A 71 -13.04 6.45 -22.24
C ALA A 71 -13.32 7.73 -21.46
N ALA A 72 -13.12 7.75 -20.15
CA ALA A 72 -13.28 8.94 -19.32
C ALA A 72 -12.28 10.06 -19.67
N ILE A 73 -11.03 9.71 -20.02
CA ILE A 73 -10.05 10.69 -20.52
C ILE A 73 -10.50 11.26 -21.87
N LYS A 74 -10.97 10.40 -22.78
CA LYS A 74 -11.47 10.83 -24.09
C LYS A 74 -12.68 11.76 -23.95
N ASP A 75 -13.59 11.47 -23.03
CA ASP A 75 -14.75 12.31 -22.75
C ASP A 75 -14.33 13.68 -22.18
N TYR A 76 -13.34 13.71 -21.29
CA TYR A 76 -12.71 14.94 -20.82
C TYR A 76 -12.12 15.78 -21.97
N GLN A 77 -11.42 15.14 -22.91
CA GLN A 77 -10.87 15.81 -24.09
C GLN A 77 -11.95 16.44 -24.99
N ASN A 78 -13.17 15.88 -24.98
CA ASN A 78 -14.33 16.44 -25.67
C ASN A 78 -15.07 17.51 -24.85
N GLY A 79 -14.52 17.90 -23.69
CA GLY A 79 -15.06 18.96 -22.83
C GLY A 79 -15.99 18.49 -21.72
N ASN A 80 -16.17 17.17 -21.52
CA ASN A 80 -17.00 16.64 -20.45
C ASN A 80 -16.15 16.06 -19.30
N PRO A 81 -16.06 16.74 -18.14
CA PRO A 81 -15.24 16.29 -17.03
C PRO A 81 -15.89 15.21 -16.16
N LEU A 82 -17.17 14.91 -16.36
CA LEU A 82 -17.95 14.15 -15.39
C LEU A 82 -17.41 12.72 -15.21
N LEU A 83 -17.10 12.02 -16.30
CA LEU A 83 -16.69 10.62 -16.23
C LEU A 83 -15.36 10.44 -15.49
N ILE A 84 -14.38 11.34 -15.68
CA ILE A 84 -13.09 11.20 -14.99
C ILE A 84 -13.20 11.51 -13.49
N ILE A 85 -14.09 12.43 -13.10
CA ILE A 85 -14.42 12.68 -11.69
C ILE A 85 -15.06 11.43 -11.07
N VAL A 86 -15.99 10.77 -11.78
CA VAL A 86 -16.62 9.52 -11.32
C VAL A 86 -15.58 8.42 -11.19
N GLN A 87 -14.74 8.20 -12.20
CA GLN A 87 -13.69 7.16 -12.17
C GLN A 87 -12.75 7.31 -10.96
N ILE A 88 -12.28 8.53 -10.69
CA ILE A 88 -11.40 8.79 -9.54
C ILE A 88 -12.15 8.64 -8.21
N SER A 89 -13.41 9.07 -8.15
CA SER A 89 -14.21 8.92 -6.93
C SER A 89 -14.45 7.44 -6.59
N GLU A 90 -14.81 6.62 -7.59
CA GLU A 90 -14.99 5.17 -7.41
C GLU A 90 -13.67 4.47 -7.08
N ALA A 91 -12.58 4.82 -7.74
CA ALA A 91 -11.26 4.29 -7.41
C ALA A 91 -10.84 4.61 -5.96
N LEU A 92 -11.17 5.81 -5.46
CA LEU A 92 -10.90 6.18 -4.07
C LEU A 92 -11.78 5.41 -3.08
N LYS A 93 -13.08 5.27 -3.34
CA LYS A 93 -14.00 4.47 -2.50
C LYS A 93 -13.51 3.04 -2.37
N LEU A 94 -13.14 2.42 -3.50
CA LEU A 94 -12.62 1.07 -3.49
C LEU A 94 -11.30 1.01 -2.71
N ALA A 95 -10.39 1.94 -2.94
CA ALA A 95 -9.10 1.93 -2.27
C ALA A 95 -9.25 2.05 -0.73
N VAL A 96 -10.20 2.87 -0.24
CA VAL A 96 -10.56 2.94 1.18
C VAL A 96 -11.12 1.62 1.70
N SER A 97 -12.02 0.99 0.96
CA SER A 97 -12.58 -0.33 1.31
C SER A 97 -11.48 -1.41 1.41
N ILE A 98 -10.58 -1.46 0.43
CA ILE A 98 -9.43 -2.36 0.42
C ILE A 98 -8.51 -2.07 1.61
N GLY A 99 -8.14 -0.80 1.83
CA GLY A 99 -7.29 -0.38 2.96
C GLY A 99 -7.87 -0.78 4.32
N THR A 100 -9.18 -0.62 4.49
CA THR A 100 -9.89 -1.01 5.72
C THR A 100 -9.83 -2.52 5.94
N LYS A 101 -10.08 -3.32 4.89
CA LYS A 101 -9.99 -4.79 4.97
C LYS A 101 -8.58 -5.27 5.29
N ILE A 102 -7.56 -4.64 4.70
CA ILE A 102 -6.16 -4.95 4.98
C ILE A 102 -5.83 -4.66 6.44
N SER A 103 -6.20 -3.47 6.95
CA SER A 103 -5.99 -3.11 8.35
C SER A 103 -6.59 -4.16 9.28
N GLN A 104 -7.85 -4.55 9.04
CA GLN A 104 -8.53 -5.58 9.82
C GLN A 104 -7.82 -6.94 9.76
N LYS A 105 -7.27 -7.33 8.61
CA LYS A 105 -6.48 -8.56 8.48
C LYS A 105 -5.18 -8.48 9.27
N ILE A 106 -4.45 -7.37 9.17
CA ILE A 106 -3.22 -7.14 9.93
C ILE A 106 -3.50 -7.17 11.43
N ASP A 107 -4.53 -6.46 11.89
CA ASP A 107 -4.93 -6.43 13.31
C ASP A 107 -5.24 -7.84 13.81
N LYS A 108 -6.02 -8.61 13.04
CA LYS A 108 -6.34 -10.00 13.38
C LYS A 108 -5.11 -10.91 13.43
N THR A 109 -4.16 -10.74 12.52
CA THR A 109 -2.89 -11.49 12.51
C THR A 109 -2.05 -11.13 13.74
N LEU A 110 -1.93 -9.84 14.07
CA LEU A 110 -1.23 -9.40 15.27
C LEU A 110 -1.88 -9.93 16.56
N ASP A 111 -3.21 -9.89 16.67
CA ASP A 111 -3.94 -10.46 17.82
C ASP A 111 -3.68 -11.96 17.95
N THR A 112 -3.71 -12.69 16.84
CA THR A 112 -3.43 -14.13 16.81
C THR A 112 -2.01 -14.42 17.29
N TRP A 113 -1.03 -13.69 16.77
CA TRP A 113 0.36 -13.83 17.22
C TRP A 113 0.53 -13.44 18.69
N MET A 114 -0.16 -12.41 19.17
CA MET A 114 -0.10 -11.98 20.57
C MET A 114 -0.58 -13.07 21.52
N VAL A 115 -1.67 -13.76 21.15
CA VAL A 115 -2.18 -14.94 21.90
C VAL A 115 -1.18 -16.09 21.86
N THR A 116 -0.59 -16.38 20.69
CA THR A 116 0.40 -17.46 20.53
C THR A 116 1.64 -17.27 21.40
N ILE A 117 2.10 -16.02 21.60
CA ILE A 117 3.30 -15.73 22.38
C ILE A 117 3.05 -15.49 23.88
N ASP A 118 1.79 -15.53 24.34
CA ASP A 118 1.37 -14.96 25.65
C ASP A 118 2.22 -15.46 26.84
N GLN A 119 2.44 -16.79 26.94
CA GLN A 119 3.23 -17.38 28.03
C GLN A 119 4.70 -16.93 28.09
N ARG A 120 5.25 -16.39 26.99
CA ARG A 120 6.64 -15.90 26.91
C ARG A 120 6.70 -14.46 26.38
N ARG A 121 5.59 -13.74 26.51
CA ARG A 121 5.45 -12.37 26.05
C ARG A 121 6.49 -11.50 26.72
N ASN A 122 7.29 -10.83 25.90
CA ASN A 122 8.22 -9.81 26.36
C ASN A 122 8.23 -8.67 25.34
N LYS A 123 8.68 -7.49 25.78
CA LYS A 123 8.68 -6.27 24.96
C LYS A 123 9.38 -6.44 23.63
N ASN A 124 10.49 -7.18 23.58
CA ASN A 124 11.26 -7.35 22.34
C ASN A 124 10.54 -8.27 21.34
N LEU A 125 9.88 -9.33 21.81
CA LEU A 125 9.10 -10.20 20.93
C LEU A 125 7.88 -9.47 20.36
N VAL A 126 7.21 -8.66 21.19
CA VAL A 126 6.10 -7.79 20.73
C VAL A 126 6.60 -6.77 19.70
N ASN A 127 7.73 -6.11 19.95
CA ASN A 127 8.33 -5.17 19.00
C ASN A 127 8.69 -5.84 17.67
N LEU A 128 9.15 -7.11 17.69
CA LEU A 128 9.41 -7.88 16.48
C LEU A 128 8.14 -8.08 15.65
N LEU A 129 6.99 -8.37 16.27
CA LEU A 129 5.72 -8.54 15.55
C LEU A 129 5.32 -7.29 14.77
N TYR A 130 5.40 -6.11 15.41
CA TYR A 130 5.13 -4.85 14.73
C TYR A 130 6.14 -4.55 13.62
N LEU A 131 7.43 -4.84 13.84
CA LEU A 131 8.45 -4.69 12.80
C LEU A 131 8.22 -5.61 11.59
N LEU A 132 7.64 -6.81 11.79
CA LEU A 132 7.29 -7.72 10.71
C LEU A 132 6.12 -7.22 9.86
N VAL A 133 5.20 -6.45 10.43
CA VAL A 133 4.14 -5.76 9.65
C VAL A 133 4.74 -4.71 8.74
N GLU A 134 5.71 -3.93 9.24
CA GLU A 134 6.39 -2.91 8.43
C GLU A 134 7.38 -3.52 7.42
N ASN A 135 8.06 -4.59 7.81
CA ASN A 135 9.15 -5.23 7.08
C ASN A 135 8.93 -6.75 7.16
N PRO A 136 8.12 -7.34 6.26
CA PRO A 136 7.79 -8.76 6.34
C PRO A 136 8.96 -9.69 6.04
N VAL A 137 10.04 -9.16 5.48
CA VAL A 137 11.32 -9.85 5.30
C VAL A 137 12.40 -9.07 6.04
N VAL A 138 13.06 -9.72 6.99
CA VAL A 138 14.09 -9.12 7.85
C VAL A 138 15.34 -9.99 7.91
N ASN A 139 16.46 -9.42 8.33
CA ASN A 139 17.64 -10.17 8.75
C ASN A 139 18.07 -9.75 10.17
N SER A 140 19.00 -10.49 10.76
CA SER A 140 19.45 -10.25 12.14
C SER A 140 20.09 -8.87 12.32
N GLN A 141 20.83 -8.39 11.32
CA GLN A 141 21.48 -7.09 11.33
C GLN A 141 20.47 -5.93 11.38
N LEU A 142 19.48 -5.95 10.48
CA LEU A 142 18.39 -4.98 10.42
C LEU A 142 17.64 -4.90 11.75
N LEU A 143 17.32 -6.05 12.34
CA LEU A 143 16.61 -6.10 13.62
C LEU A 143 17.47 -5.58 14.77
N SER A 144 18.78 -5.87 14.79
CA SER A 144 19.69 -5.38 15.82
C SER A 144 19.75 -3.85 15.79
N GLU A 145 19.87 -3.27 14.60
CA GLU A 145 19.89 -1.82 14.38
C GLU A 145 18.55 -1.16 14.73
N LYS A 146 17.43 -1.67 14.19
CA LYS A 146 16.10 -1.10 14.44
C LYS A 146 15.64 -1.22 15.89
N MET A 147 15.99 -2.30 16.58
CA MET A 147 15.55 -2.55 17.95
C MET A 147 16.55 -2.08 19.01
N GLY A 148 17.78 -1.72 18.63
CA GLY A 148 18.83 -1.30 19.57
C GLY A 148 19.27 -2.39 20.54
N ILE A 149 19.23 -3.66 20.11
CA ILE A 149 19.58 -4.83 20.94
C ILE A 149 20.66 -5.68 20.29
N SER A 150 21.41 -6.45 21.08
CA SER A 150 22.50 -7.29 20.57
C SER A 150 22.02 -8.34 19.55
N LEU A 151 22.89 -8.68 18.59
CA LEU A 151 22.64 -9.77 17.63
C LEU A 151 22.31 -11.11 18.32
N ARG A 152 22.92 -11.39 19.48
CA ARG A 152 22.58 -12.58 20.29
C ARG A 152 21.12 -12.56 20.74
N THR A 153 20.65 -11.42 21.22
CA THR A 153 19.24 -11.24 21.63
C THR A 153 18.31 -11.38 20.42
N VAL A 154 18.65 -10.78 19.29
CA VAL A 154 17.89 -10.90 18.04
C VAL A 154 17.76 -12.35 17.59
N ASN A 155 18.87 -13.10 17.57
CA ASN A 155 18.86 -14.50 17.16
C ASN A 155 17.97 -15.36 18.08
N ASN A 156 17.94 -15.07 19.39
CA ASN A 156 17.01 -15.73 20.31
C ASN A 156 15.54 -15.40 20.00
N LEU A 157 15.23 -14.15 19.64
CA LEU A 157 13.87 -13.75 19.25
C LEU A 157 13.46 -14.42 17.94
N LEU A 158 14.34 -14.45 16.96
CA LEU A 158 14.11 -15.11 15.66
C LEU A 158 13.88 -16.61 15.84
N ASN A 159 14.63 -17.28 16.72
CA ASN A 159 14.40 -18.70 17.02
C ASN A 159 13.03 -18.93 17.65
N ARG A 160 12.62 -18.11 18.61
CA ARG A 160 11.27 -18.19 19.20
C ARG A 160 10.17 -17.92 18.18
N ALA A 161 10.30 -16.87 17.37
CA ALA A 161 9.30 -16.55 16.36
C ALA A 161 9.17 -17.68 15.30
N LYS A 162 10.27 -18.38 14.98
CA LYS A 162 10.24 -19.61 14.17
C LYS A 162 9.52 -20.76 14.89
N GLU A 163 9.79 -20.99 16.17
CA GLU A 163 9.08 -22.00 16.98
C GLU A 163 7.56 -21.76 17.00
N TYR A 164 7.14 -20.49 17.05
CA TYR A 164 5.75 -20.07 16.95
C TYR A 164 5.19 -20.04 15.53
N GLN A 165 5.97 -20.41 14.51
CA GLN A 165 5.58 -20.39 13.10
C GLN A 165 5.17 -19.01 12.55
N ILE A 166 5.56 -17.93 13.24
CA ILE A 166 5.30 -16.53 12.83
C ILE A 166 6.19 -16.15 11.64
N ILE A 167 7.39 -16.73 11.59
CA ILE A 167 8.38 -16.53 10.53
C ILE A 167 9.00 -17.86 10.10
N ARG A 168 9.49 -17.90 8.86
CA ARG A 168 10.39 -18.94 8.38
C ARG A 168 11.71 -18.36 7.91
N GLN A 169 12.77 -19.15 8.02
CA GLN A 169 14.08 -18.77 7.48
C GLN A 169 14.10 -19.00 5.97
N ILE A 170 14.67 -18.04 5.24
CA ILE A 170 14.90 -18.10 3.79
C ILE A 170 16.35 -17.76 3.47
N GLY A 171 16.78 -18.13 2.26
CA GLY A 171 18.16 -17.92 1.81
C GLY A 171 19.15 -18.95 2.34
N THR A 172 20.42 -18.73 2.05
CA THR A 172 21.54 -19.60 2.47
C THR A 172 22.68 -18.72 2.96
N GLU A 173 23.64 -19.30 3.68
CA GLU A 173 24.82 -18.54 4.16
C GLU A 173 25.54 -17.77 3.03
N LYS A 174 25.57 -18.33 1.81
CA LYS A 174 26.16 -17.66 0.63
C LYS A 174 25.35 -16.49 0.09
N ARG A 175 24.03 -16.48 0.28
CA ARG A 175 23.11 -15.44 -0.24
C ARG A 175 22.56 -14.50 0.84
N GLY A 176 22.98 -14.71 2.09
CA GLY A 176 22.42 -14.06 3.27
C GLY A 176 21.24 -14.85 3.84
N ILE A 177 21.16 -14.88 5.17
CA ILE A 177 20.04 -15.48 5.92
C ILE A 177 19.01 -14.38 6.18
N TYR A 178 17.78 -14.63 5.75
CA TYR A 178 16.65 -13.76 6.02
C TYR A 178 15.53 -14.55 6.68
N TYR A 179 14.56 -13.82 7.23
CA TYR A 179 13.40 -14.35 7.88
C TYR A 179 12.17 -13.66 7.33
N GLN A 180 11.18 -14.46 6.99
CA GLN A 180 9.99 -14.03 6.27
C GLN A 180 8.73 -14.39 7.06
N SER A 181 7.80 -13.44 7.18
CA SER A 181 6.43 -13.73 7.58
C SER A 181 5.57 -13.95 6.34
N ASP A 182 5.18 -15.20 6.09
CA ASP A 182 4.33 -15.55 4.94
C ASP A 182 2.90 -15.01 5.10
N GLU A 183 2.37 -14.93 6.33
CA GLU A 183 1.04 -14.38 6.60
C GLU A 183 0.93 -12.91 6.18
N ILE A 184 1.91 -12.07 6.57
CA ILE A 184 1.92 -10.65 6.19
C ILE A 184 2.16 -10.48 4.68
N ILE A 185 3.04 -11.29 4.09
CA ILE A 185 3.26 -11.24 2.63
C ILE A 185 2.00 -11.62 1.88
N SER A 186 1.29 -12.67 2.29
CA SER A 186 0.01 -13.04 1.69
C SER A 186 -0.98 -11.87 1.75
N ILE A 187 -1.05 -11.14 2.86
CA ILE A 187 -1.92 -9.96 2.97
C ILE A 187 -1.49 -8.88 1.97
N PHE A 188 -0.19 -8.64 1.77
CA PHE A 188 0.32 -7.66 0.80
C PHE A 188 0.19 -8.09 -0.66
N ASP A 189 0.33 -9.38 -0.95
CA ASP A 189 0.16 -9.94 -2.29
C ASP A 189 -1.29 -9.80 -2.76
N GLU A 190 -2.27 -9.97 -1.86
CA GLU A 190 -3.66 -9.68 -2.16
C GLU A 190 -3.90 -8.22 -2.60
N ILE A 191 -3.13 -7.25 -2.07
CA ILE A 191 -3.19 -5.84 -2.48
C ILE A 191 -2.66 -5.69 -3.91
N SER A 192 -1.58 -6.40 -4.21
CA SER A 192 -0.90 -6.33 -5.49
C SER A 192 -1.71 -7.02 -6.59
N ASP A 193 -2.44 -8.09 -6.27
CA ASP A 193 -3.41 -8.74 -7.17
C ASP A 193 -4.80 -8.09 -7.11
N THR A 194 -4.82 -6.77 -7.26
CA THR A 194 -6.05 -5.99 -7.20
C THR A 194 -7.01 -6.28 -8.35
N LYS A 195 -6.56 -6.91 -9.44
CA LYS A 195 -7.44 -7.49 -10.46
C LYS A 195 -8.25 -8.67 -9.91
N GLY A 196 -7.68 -9.47 -9.01
CA GLY A 196 -8.39 -10.50 -8.25
C GLY A 196 -9.40 -9.92 -7.25
N LEU A 197 -9.02 -8.85 -6.54
CA LEU A 197 -9.93 -8.17 -5.59
C LEU A 197 -11.18 -7.61 -6.27
N TYR A 198 -11.08 -7.03 -7.47
CA TYR A 198 -12.25 -6.52 -8.20
C TYR A 198 -13.30 -7.60 -8.49
N ARG A 199 -12.89 -8.83 -8.77
CA ARG A 199 -13.81 -9.96 -9.04
C ARG A 199 -14.58 -10.42 -7.82
N LEU A 200 -14.13 -10.08 -6.61
CA LEU A 200 -14.79 -10.44 -5.35
C LEU A 200 -15.88 -9.43 -4.93
N PHE A 201 -15.96 -8.29 -5.61
CA PHE A 201 -16.92 -7.23 -5.32
C PHE A 201 -17.81 -6.84 -6.51
N SER A 202 -17.67 -7.53 -7.65
CA SER A 202 -18.59 -7.49 -8.81
C SER A 202 -19.61 -8.62 -8.70
#